data_AF-A0A930G0K2-F1
#
_entry.id   AF-A0A930G0K2-F1
#
_cell.length_a   1.000
_cell.length_b   1.000
_cell.length_c   1.000
_cell.angle_alpha   90.00
_cell.angle_beta   90.00
_cell.angle_gamma   90.00
#
_symmetry.space_group_name_H-M   'P 1'
#
loop_
_entity.id
_entity.type
_entity.pdbx_description
1 polymer ?
#
loop_
_entity_poly.entity_id
_entity_poly.type
_entity_poly.pdbx_seq_one_letter_code
_entity_poly.pdbx_strand_id
1 'polypeptide(L)'
;MSEQVSSQDAVIEEAPPLVAETPVGAQLRQAREARGLQLADIAQTLKLGLRQVEALEGGDWQHLPGHTFIRGFVRNYARLV
;
A
#
# COMPACT_ATOMS: atom_id res chain seq x y z
N MET A 1 -13.54 -51.68 19.48
CA MET A 1 -13.61 -50.59 18.51
C MET A 1 -13.22 -49.31 19.23
N SER A 2 -11.95 -48.93 19.12
CA SER A 2 -11.41 -47.66 19.58
C SER A 2 -11.18 -46.78 18.36
N GLU A 3 -10.88 -45.51 18.61
CA GLU A 3 -10.48 -44.46 17.64
C GLU A 3 -11.62 -43.56 17.15
N GLN A 4 -12.13 -42.73 18.08
CA GLN A 4 -12.49 -41.36 17.74
C GLN A 4 -11.39 -40.43 18.27
N VAL A 5 -10.48 -40.04 17.39
CA VAL A 5 -9.71 -38.79 17.52
C VAL A 5 -9.55 -38.25 16.10
N SER A 6 -10.32 -37.23 15.75
CA SER A 6 -9.95 -36.32 14.67
C SER A 6 -9.99 -34.91 15.23
N SER A 7 -8.80 -34.54 15.68
CA SER A 7 -8.26 -33.20 15.92
C SER A 7 -8.98 -32.14 15.06
N GLN A 8 -9.67 -31.18 15.67
CA GLN A 8 -9.13 -29.93 16.22
C GLN A 8 -8.49 -29.02 15.15
N ASP A 9 -8.87 -27.75 15.21
CA ASP A 9 -8.25 -26.58 14.59
C ASP A 9 -8.53 -26.29 13.11
N ALA A 10 -9.71 -25.71 12.87
CA ALA A 10 -9.76 -24.51 12.05
C ALA A 10 -9.89 -23.32 13.01
N VAL A 11 -8.80 -22.99 13.69
CA VAL A 11 -8.60 -21.65 14.23
C VAL A 11 -8.78 -20.69 13.06
N ILE A 12 -9.93 -20.04 13.03
CA ILE A 12 -10.10 -18.78 12.34
C ILE A 12 -9.14 -17.86 13.09
N GLU A 13 -7.96 -17.64 12.50
CA GLU A 13 -7.00 -16.68 13.01
C GLU A 13 -7.62 -15.29 12.83
N GLU A 14 -8.53 -14.93 13.76
CA GLU A 14 -8.83 -13.55 14.07
C GLU A 14 -7.54 -12.95 14.65
N ALA A 15 -6.66 -12.54 13.72
CA ALA A 15 -5.56 -11.67 14.05
C ALA A 15 -6.15 -10.46 14.80
N PRO A 16 -5.53 -10.04 15.92
CA PRO A 16 -6.01 -8.93 16.73
C PRO A 16 -6.20 -7.69 15.87
N PRO A 17 -7.05 -6.70 16.27
CA PRO A 17 -7.13 -5.44 15.55
C PRO A 17 -5.82 -4.71 15.77
N LEU A 18 -4.85 -5.01 14.92
CA LEU A 18 -3.67 -4.20 14.69
C LEU A 18 -4.25 -2.82 14.38
N VAL A 19 -3.93 -1.85 15.25
CA VAL A 19 -4.12 -0.41 15.04
C VAL A 19 -4.41 -0.11 13.58
N ALA A 20 -5.52 0.56 13.28
CA ALA A 20 -5.87 0.96 11.91
C ALA A 20 -4.78 1.88 11.34
N GLU A 21 -3.67 1.29 10.91
CA GLU A 21 -2.54 1.96 10.33
C GLU A 21 -3.01 2.43 8.96
N THR A 22 -3.10 3.75 8.80
CA THR A 22 -3.42 4.36 7.52
C THR A 22 -2.54 3.73 6.45
N PRO A 23 -3.10 3.15 5.37
CA PRO A 23 -2.29 2.53 4.33
C PRO A 23 -1.26 3.50 3.77
N VAL A 24 -0.06 3.02 3.42
CA VAL A 24 1.04 3.88 2.94
C VAL A 24 0.60 4.79 1.78
N GLY A 25 -0.16 4.26 0.82
CA GLY A 25 -0.69 5.05 -0.29
C GLY A 25 -1.59 6.20 0.17
N ALA A 26 -2.46 5.94 1.15
CA ALA A 26 -3.33 6.94 1.73
C ALA A 26 -2.53 8.01 2.50
N GLN A 27 -1.46 7.62 3.21
CA GLN A 27 -0.57 8.59 3.86
C GLN A 27 0.11 9.52 2.84
N LEU A 28 0.61 8.97 1.74
CA LEU A 28 1.24 9.75 0.66
C LEU A 28 0.25 10.74 0.04
N ARG A 29 -0.98 10.28 -0.24
CA ARG A 29 -2.06 11.13 -0.76
C ARG A 29 -2.38 12.29 0.18
N GLN A 30 -2.59 12.00 1.46
CA GLN A 30 -2.89 13.02 2.47
C GLN A 30 -1.76 14.05 2.56
N ALA A 31 -0.51 13.62 2.54
CA ALA A 31 0.64 14.51 2.59
C ALA A 31 0.75 15.38 1.32
N ARG A 32 0.48 14.81 0.13
CA ARG A 32 0.40 15.57 -1.13
C ARG A 32 -0.68 16.66 -1.06
N GLU A 33 -1.88 16.28 -0.65
CA GLU A 33 -3.02 17.19 -0.54
C GLU A 33 -2.77 18.28 0.50
N ALA A 34 -2.16 17.96 1.65
CA ALA A 34 -1.80 18.93 2.68
C ALA A 34 -0.78 19.98 2.19
N ARG A 35 0.08 19.63 1.23
CA ARG A 35 1.01 20.57 0.57
C ARG A 35 0.41 21.31 -0.62
N GLY A 36 -0.83 21.00 -1.01
CA GLY A 36 -1.45 21.58 -2.21
C GLY A 36 -0.79 21.16 -3.52
N LEU A 37 -0.07 20.02 -3.52
CA LEU A 37 0.59 19.49 -4.72
C LEU A 37 -0.42 18.75 -5.59
N GLN A 38 -0.33 18.97 -6.90
CA GLN A 38 -1.17 18.25 -7.84
C GLN A 38 -0.60 16.87 -8.13
N LEU A 39 -1.50 15.93 -8.43
CA LEU A 39 -1.11 14.58 -8.82
C LEU A 39 -0.13 14.58 -10.02
N ALA A 40 -0.31 15.53 -10.95
CA ALA A 40 0.55 15.72 -12.10
C ALA A 40 1.99 16.13 -11.74
N ASP A 41 2.16 16.94 -10.69
CA ASP A 41 3.49 17.38 -10.22
C ASP A 41 4.29 16.18 -9.68
N ILE A 42 3.61 15.29 -8.95
CA ILE A 42 4.21 14.05 -8.45
C ILE A 42 4.56 13.12 -9.61
N ALA A 43 3.64 12.93 -10.56
CA ALA A 43 3.87 12.09 -11.73
C ALA A 43 5.10 12.54 -12.53
N GLN A 44 5.21 13.84 -12.79
CA GLN A 44 6.36 14.42 -13.48
C GLN A 44 7.66 14.20 -12.70
N THR A 45 7.65 14.44 -11.39
CA THR A 45 8.84 14.34 -10.53
C THR A 45 9.32 12.89 -10.38
N LEU A 46 8.39 11.95 -10.24
CA LEU A 46 8.70 10.53 -10.14
C LEU A 46 8.96 9.85 -11.48
N LYS A 47 8.74 10.56 -12.61
CA LYS A 47 8.78 10.01 -13.97
C LYS A 47 7.84 8.82 -14.13
N LEU A 48 6.64 8.93 -13.55
CA LEU A 48 5.56 7.95 -13.62
C LEU A 48 4.37 8.54 -14.38
N GLY A 49 3.53 7.67 -14.94
CA GLY A 49 2.22 8.09 -15.45
C GLY A 49 1.25 8.42 -14.32
N LEU A 50 0.25 9.28 -14.58
CA LEU A 50 -0.78 9.66 -13.59
C LEU A 50 -1.43 8.44 -12.93
N ARG A 51 -1.83 7.44 -13.73
CA ARG A 51 -2.43 6.19 -13.23
C ARG A 51 -1.51 5.38 -12.30
N GLN A 52 -0.19 5.48 -12.47
CA GLN A 52 0.76 4.81 -11.59
C GLN A 52 0.90 5.56 -10.27
N VAL A 53 0.79 6.90 -10.27
CA VAL A 53 0.72 7.67 -9.03
C VAL A 53 -0.59 7.41 -8.30
N GLU A 54 -1.71 7.33 -9.03
CA GLU A 54 -3.00 6.89 -8.46
C GLU A 54 -2.90 5.50 -7.85
N ALA A 55 -2.24 4.56 -8.53
CA ALA A 55 -1.99 3.23 -8.01
C ALA A 55 -1.12 3.25 -6.74
N LEU A 56 -0.07 4.09 -6.68
CA LEU A 56 0.72 4.30 -5.45
C LEU A 56 -0.16 4.82 -4.30
N GLU A 57 -1.03 5.80 -4.56
CA GLU A 57 -1.94 6.38 -3.56
C GLU A 57 -3.05 5.41 -3.13
N GLY A 58 -3.51 4.56 -4.06
CA GLY A 58 -4.51 3.53 -3.82
C GLY A 58 -3.97 2.24 -3.19
N GLY A 59 -2.65 2.11 -3.06
CA GLY A 59 -2.01 0.86 -2.62
C GLY A 59 -2.12 -0.28 -3.63
N ASP A 60 -2.37 0.05 -4.90
CA ASP A 60 -2.49 -0.90 -6.00
C ASP A 60 -1.10 -1.22 -6.59
N TRP A 61 -0.34 -2.01 -5.82
CA TRP A 61 1.04 -2.35 -6.16
C TRP A 61 1.16 -3.24 -7.41
N GLN A 62 0.08 -3.89 -7.83
CA GLN A 62 0.07 -4.81 -8.98
C GLN A 62 0.12 -4.06 -10.31
N HIS A 63 -0.39 -2.83 -10.35
CA HIS A 63 -0.40 -1.98 -11.55
C HIS A 63 0.86 -1.11 -11.69
N LEU A 64 1.89 -1.36 -10.87
CA LEU A 64 3.16 -0.61 -10.91
C LEU A 64 4.24 -1.36 -11.71
N PRO A 65 5.08 -0.63 -12.45
CA PRO A 65 6.15 -1.23 -13.24
C PRO A 65 7.24 -1.79 -12.32
N GLY A 66 7.52 -3.09 -12.46
CA GLY A 66 8.60 -3.77 -11.76
C GLY A 66 8.46 -3.73 -10.25
N HIS A 67 7.89 -4.81 -9.68
CA HIS A 67 7.68 -4.96 -8.23
C HIS A 67 8.93 -4.61 -7.38
N THR A 68 10.13 -4.86 -7.90
CA THR A 68 11.41 -4.53 -7.27
C THR A 68 11.61 -3.03 -7.00
N PHE A 69 10.98 -2.15 -7.78
CA PHE A 69 11.17 -0.69 -7.71
C PHE A 69 10.12 0.04 -6.86
N ILE A 70 9.04 -0.63 -6.45
CA ILE A 70 7.92 -0.02 -5.72
C ILE A 70 8.38 0.69 -4.46
N ARG A 71 9.25 0.03 -3.67
CA ARG A 71 9.83 0.64 -2.46
C ARG A 71 10.62 1.91 -2.76
N GLY A 72 11.28 1.96 -3.92
CA GLY A 72 11.99 3.15 -4.41
C GLY A 72 11.04 4.30 -4.74
N PHE A 73 9.95 4.01 -5.45
CA PHE A 73 8.92 5.00 -5.77
C PHE A 73 8.26 5.57 -4.52
N VAL A 74 7.87 4.72 -3.57
CA VAL A 74 7.29 5.12 -2.28
C VAL A 74 8.26 6.03 -1.51
N ARG A 75 9.54 5.65 -1.41
CA ARG A 75 10.56 6.47 -0.72
C ARG A 75 10.78 7.82 -1.42
N ASN A 76 10.79 7.85 -2.75
CA ASN A 76 10.98 9.09 -3.50
C ASN A 76 9.76 10.00 -3.31
N TYR A 77 8.54 9.45 -3.44
CA TYR A 77 7.31 10.20 -3.20
C TYR A 77 7.31 10.78 -1.77
N ALA A 78 7.59 9.98 -0.75
CA ALA A 78 7.63 10.43 0.64
C ALA A 78 8.63 11.57 0.93
N ARG A 79 9.63 11.79 0.07
CA ARG A 79 10.57 12.93 0.19
C ARG A 79 10.02 14.23 -0.41
N LEU A 80 9.03 14.14 -1.31
CA LEU A 80 8.38 15.27 -1.96
C LEU A 80 7.24 15.84 -1.11
N VAL A 81 6.63 14.99 -0.27
CA VAL A 81 5.49 15.32 0.60
C VAL A 81 5.85 15.36 2.07
#